data_AF-A0A523M949-F1
#
_entry.id   AF-A0A523M949-F1
#
_cell.length_a   1.000
_cell.length_b   1.000
_cell.length_c   1.000
_cell.angle_alpha   90.00
_cell.angle_beta   90.00
_cell.angle_gamma   90.00
#
_symmetry.space_group_name_H-M   'P 1'
#
loop_
_entity.id
_entity.type
_entity.pdbx_description
1 polymer ?
#
loop_
_entity_poly.entity_id
_entity_poly.type
_entity_poly.pdbx_seq_one_letter_code
_entity_poly.pdbx_strand_id
1 'polypeptide(L)'
;MRLARVMRVLEREVDLLGVGDGPDYPLLAAIVEYVRTYADAVHHPTEDKVFDRLLHKGLIPAERHVVYLNLGKHQEIIAHTRKLHGDIETILNGNVL
;
A
#
# COMPACT_ATOMS: atom_id res chain seq x y z
N MET A 1 12.48 2.35 -7.60
CA MET A 1 11.76 3.31 -6.74
C MET A 1 11.95 2.98 -5.26
N ARG A 2 11.92 3.98 -4.36
CA ARG A 2 12.08 3.78 -2.91
C ARG A 2 10.93 2.96 -2.28
N LEU A 3 9.69 3.17 -2.74
CA LEU A 3 8.52 2.40 -2.27
C LEU A 3 8.68 0.90 -2.53
N ALA A 4 9.14 0.50 -3.72
CA ALA A 4 9.38 -0.92 -4.04
C ALA A 4 10.42 -1.60 -3.14
N ARG A 5 11.39 -0.85 -2.58
CA ARG A 5 12.31 -1.40 -1.58
C ARG A 5 11.59 -1.67 -0.27
N VAL A 6 10.74 -0.74 0.17
CA VAL A 6 9.93 -0.88 1.39
C VAL A 6 8.95 -2.04 1.27
N MET A 7 8.28 -2.17 0.12
CA MET A 7 7.35 -3.29 -0.13
C MET A 7 8.02 -4.66 -0.05
N ARG A 8 9.29 -4.79 -0.49
CA ARG A 8 10.05 -6.03 -0.33
C ARG A 8 10.38 -6.36 1.12
N VAL A 9 10.57 -5.34 1.96
CA VAL A 9 10.76 -5.57 3.41
C VAL A 9 9.43 -6.00 4.02
N LEU A 10 8.32 -5.33 3.67
CA LEU A 10 6.98 -5.72 4.13
C LEU A 10 6.67 -7.18 3.76
N GLU A 11 6.91 -7.57 2.51
CA GLU A 11 6.72 -8.95 2.03
C GLU A 11 7.52 -9.96 2.87
N ARG A 12 8.82 -9.69 3.10
CA ARG A 12 9.65 -10.52 3.97
C ARG A 12 9.09 -10.66 5.38
N GLU A 13 8.68 -9.56 6.02
CA GLU A 13 8.15 -9.60 7.39
C GLU A 13 6.81 -10.35 7.45
N VAL A 14 5.98 -10.23 6.41
CA VAL A 14 4.73 -11.00 6.29
C VAL A 14 5.01 -12.49 6.09
N ASP A 15 6.04 -12.85 5.33
CA ASP A 15 6.41 -14.26 5.16
C ASP A 15 6.86 -14.89 6.48
N LEU A 16 7.52 -14.13 7.36
CA LEU A 16 7.94 -14.61 8.70
C LEU A 16 6.75 -14.98 9.59
N LEU A 17 5.62 -14.24 9.50
CA LEU A 17 4.38 -14.61 10.20
C LEU A 17 3.91 -16.03 9.85
N GLY A 18 4.12 -16.47 8.60
CA GLY A 18 3.66 -17.76 8.09
C GLY A 18 4.44 -18.97 8.62
N VAL A 19 5.64 -18.76 9.18
CA VAL A 19 6.52 -19.83 9.68
C VAL A 19 6.55 -19.93 11.21
N GLY A 20 5.77 -19.12 11.93
CA GLY A 20 5.66 -19.17 13.39
C GLY A 20 6.75 -18.41 14.14
N ASP A 21 7.69 -17.79 13.43
CA ASP A 21 8.53 -16.74 14.00
C ASP A 21 7.70 -15.45 14.07
N GLY A 22 7.60 -14.85 15.27
CA GLY A 22 6.93 -13.57 15.43
C GLY A 22 7.68 -12.50 14.63
N PRO A 23 7.02 -11.77 13.71
CA PRO A 23 7.68 -10.68 13.00
C PRO A 23 8.02 -9.55 13.97
N ASP A 24 8.90 -8.66 13.53
CA ASP A 24 9.14 -7.41 14.25
C ASP A 24 7.89 -6.50 14.07
N TYR A 25 6.94 -6.61 14.99
CA TYR A 25 5.69 -5.83 14.95
C TYR A 25 5.91 -4.31 14.95
N PRO A 26 6.84 -3.75 15.74
CA PRO A 26 7.23 -2.33 15.60
C PRO A 26 7.74 -1.97 14.20
N LEU A 27 8.58 -2.80 13.59
CA LEU A 27 9.05 -2.59 12.21
C LEU A 27 7.88 -2.66 11.20
N LEU A 28 7.01 -3.66 11.33
CA LEU A 28 5.81 -3.80 10.51
C LEU A 28 4.91 -2.55 10.62
N ALA A 29 4.67 -2.04 11.83
CA ALA A 29 3.90 -0.83 12.06
C ALA A 29 4.53 0.37 11.35
N ALA A 30 5.85 0.58 11.50
CA ALA A 30 6.57 1.68 10.85
C ALA A 30 6.53 1.59 9.32
N ILE A 31 6.65 0.38 8.77
CA ILE A 31 6.58 0.12 7.32
C ILE A 31 5.18 0.45 6.79
N VAL A 32 4.13 -0.06 7.45
CA VAL A 32 2.74 0.14 7.02
C VAL A 32 2.33 1.61 7.17
N GLU A 33 2.77 2.28 8.24
CA GLU A 33 2.61 3.73 8.38
C GLU A 33 3.25 4.47 7.20
N TYR A 34 4.53 4.19 6.91
CA TYR A 34 5.22 4.83 5.80
C TYR A 34 4.49 4.62 4.47
N VAL A 35 4.07 3.38 4.17
CA VAL A 35 3.34 3.06 2.94
C VAL A 35 2.05 3.86 2.87
N ARG A 36 1.26 3.91 3.96
CA ARG A 36 0.00 4.67 4.00
C ARG A 36 0.24 6.16 3.80
N THR A 37 1.12 6.78 4.59
CA THR A 37 1.34 8.23 4.53
C THR A 37 1.91 8.65 3.19
N TYR A 38 2.93 7.95 2.68
CA TYR A 38 3.57 8.32 1.43
C TYR A 38 2.72 7.97 0.22
N ALA A 39 2.10 6.78 0.17
CA ALA A 39 1.32 6.38 -0.99
C ALA A 39 0.07 7.24 -1.15
N ASP A 40 -0.68 7.45 -0.06
CA ASP A 40 -1.96 8.16 -0.09
C ASP A 40 -1.78 9.66 -0.31
N ALA A 41 -0.75 10.28 0.29
CA ALA A 41 -0.55 11.72 0.20
C ALA A 41 0.29 12.16 -1.00
N VAL A 42 1.17 11.29 -1.53
CA VAL A 42 2.14 11.67 -2.56
C VAL A 42 2.03 10.81 -3.81
N HIS A 43 2.14 9.49 -3.68
CA HIS A 43 2.24 8.60 -4.84
C HIS A 43 0.94 8.56 -5.66
N HIS A 44 -0.18 8.17 -5.07
CA HIS A 44 -1.46 8.05 -5.78
C HIS A 44 -1.90 9.41 -6.37
N PRO A 45 -1.86 10.54 -5.63
CA PRO A 45 -2.22 11.84 -6.23
C PRO A 45 -1.32 12.27 -7.40
N THR A 46 -0.07 11.79 -7.43
CA THR A 46 0.83 12.05 -8.57
C THR A 46 0.44 11.20 -9.78
N GLU A 47 0.16 9.92 -9.58
CA GLU A 47 -0.29 9.02 -10.64
C GLU A 47 -1.65 9.43 -11.20
N ASP A 48 -2.59 9.85 -10.36
CA ASP A 48 -3.92 10.32 -10.76
C ASP A 48 -3.85 11.48 -11.74
N LYS A 49 -2.94 12.45 -11.51
CA LYS A 49 -2.71 13.56 -12.44
C LYS A 49 -2.14 13.10 -13.78
N VAL A 50 -1.29 12.07 -13.76
CA VAL A 50 -0.74 11.48 -14.99
C VAL A 50 -1.85 10.73 -15.74
N PHE A 51 -2.67 9.96 -15.04
CA PHE A 51 -3.82 9.24 -15.60
C PHE A 51 -4.85 10.19 -16.20
N ASP A 52 -5.19 11.27 -15.51
CA ASP A 52 -6.07 12.32 -16.03
C ASP A 52 -5.52 12.90 -17.33
N ARG A 53 -4.24 13.25 -17.36
CA ARG A 53 -3.59 13.75 -18.59
C ARG A 53 -3.59 12.71 -19.71
N LEU A 54 -3.41 11.43 -19.41
CA LEU A 54 -3.47 10.36 -20.42
C LEU A 54 -4.88 10.22 -20.99
N LEU A 55 -5.92 10.25 -20.16
CA LEU A 55 -7.31 10.19 -20.62
C LEU A 55 -7.64 11.32 -21.60
N HIS A 56 -7.13 12.53 -21.35
CA HIS A 56 -7.29 13.69 -22.24
C HIS A 56 -6.52 13.60 -23.57
N LYS A 57 -5.52 12.72 -23.68
CA LYS A 57 -4.70 12.55 -24.91
C LYS A 57 -5.30 11.60 -25.95
N GLY A 58 -6.48 11.03 -25.68
CA GLY A 58 -7.19 10.20 -26.66
C GLY A 58 -6.72 8.74 -26.71
N LEU A 59 -6.54 8.12 -25.54
CA LEU A 59 -6.23 6.68 -25.42
C LEU A 59 -7.21 5.77 -26.17
N ILE A 60 -6.72 4.64 -26.68
CA ILE A 60 -7.61 3.60 -27.22
C ILE A 60 -8.43 2.95 -26.09
N PRO A 61 -9.55 2.26 -26.38
CA PRO A 61 -10.40 1.68 -25.34
C PRO A 61 -9.68 0.76 -24.35
N ALA A 62 -8.74 -0.06 -24.83
CA ALA A 62 -7.97 -0.97 -23.98
C ALA A 62 -7.08 -0.21 -22.97
N GLU A 63 -6.42 0.85 -23.41
CA GLU A 63 -5.59 1.71 -22.54
C GLU A 63 -6.45 2.45 -21.51
N ARG A 64 -7.61 2.97 -21.92
CA ARG A 64 -8.59 3.58 -21.01
C ARG A 64 -9.02 2.62 -19.92
N HIS A 65 -9.30 1.37 -20.28
CA HIS A 65 -9.65 0.33 -19.31
C HIS A 65 -8.54 0.10 -18.28
N VAL A 66 -7.28 0.04 -18.72
CA VAL A 66 -6.13 -0.09 -17.81
C VAL A 66 -6.03 1.11 -16.87
N VAL A 67 -6.25 2.33 -17.34
CA VAL A 67 -6.24 3.53 -16.49
C VAL A 67 -7.32 3.44 -15.40
N TYR A 68 -8.58 3.17 -15.77
CA TYR A 68 -9.67 3.07 -14.80
C TYR A 68 -9.48 1.92 -13.81
N LEU A 69 -8.92 0.80 -14.26
CA LEU A 69 -8.58 -0.31 -13.36
C LEU A 69 -7.55 0.12 -12.31
N ASN A 70 -6.52 0.88 -12.69
CA ASN A 70 -5.50 1.35 -11.74
C ASN A 70 -6.05 2.40 -10.77
N LEU A 71 -6.90 3.31 -11.24
CA LEU A 71 -7.60 4.27 -10.37
C LEU A 71 -8.46 3.55 -9.31
N GLY A 72 -9.14 2.45 -9.70
CA GLY A 72 -9.88 1.61 -8.75
C GLY A 72 -8.98 0.94 -7.72
N LYS A 73 -7.83 0.42 -8.14
CA LYS A 73 -6.84 -0.24 -7.25
C LYS A 73 -6.29 0.68 -6.17
N HIS A 74 -6.17 1.99 -6.43
CA HIS A 74 -5.71 2.92 -5.39
C HIS A 74 -6.65 2.91 -4.17
N GLN A 75 -7.97 2.86 -4.39
CA GLN A 75 -8.95 2.78 -3.30
C GLN A 75 -8.86 1.46 -2.54
N GLU A 76 -8.65 0.36 -3.25
CA GLU A 76 -8.44 -0.96 -2.64
C GLU A 76 -7.18 -0.97 -1.76
N ILE A 77 -6.05 -0.46 -2.27
CA ILE A 77 -4.79 -0.38 -1.52
C ILE A 77 -4.93 0.50 -0.27
N ILE A 78 -5.64 1.63 -0.36
CA ILE A 78 -5.94 2.48 0.80
C ILE A 78 -6.72 1.71 1.86
N ALA A 79 -7.75 0.96 1.47
CA ALA A 79 -8.54 0.16 2.39
C ALA A 79 -7.71 -0.95 3.06
N HIS A 80 -6.90 -1.67 2.29
CA HIS A 80 -6.05 -2.75 2.79
C HIS A 80 -4.98 -2.26 3.76
N THR A 81 -4.29 -1.16 3.44
CA THR A 81 -3.24 -0.60 4.30
C THR A 81 -3.80 -0.04 5.61
N ARG A 82 -4.99 0.58 5.58
CA ARG A 82 -5.70 1.02 6.80
C ARG A 82 -6.08 -0.14 7.70
N LYS A 83 -6.65 -1.21 7.11
CA LYS A 83 -7.01 -2.40 7.86
C LYS A 83 -5.77 -3.04 8.50
N LEU A 84 -4.72 -3.27 7.70
CA LEU A 84 -3.48 -3.89 8.17
C LEU A 84 -2.85 -3.09 9.32
N HIS A 85 -2.82 -1.77 9.21
CA HIS A 85 -2.35 -0.91 10.29
C HIS A 85 -3.18 -1.09 11.57
N GLY A 86 -4.51 -1.09 11.47
CA GLY A 86 -5.40 -1.29 12.62
C GLY A 86 -5.21 -2.66 13.28
N ASP A 87 -4.99 -3.70 12.48
CA ASP A 87 -4.71 -5.05 12.98
C ASP A 87 -3.37 -5.08 13.74
N ILE A 88 -2.31 -4.46 13.21
CA ILE A 88 -0.99 -4.37 13.85
C ILE A 88 -1.07 -3.58 15.16
N GLU A 89 -1.76 -2.43 15.16
CA GLU A 89 -1.97 -1.62 16.37
C GLU A 89 -2.75 -2.39 17.45
N THR A 90 -3.74 -3.20 17.06
CA THR A 90 -4.47 -4.04 18.00
C THR A 90 -3.56 -5.07 18.66
N ILE A 91 -2.64 -5.67 17.89
CA ILE A 91 -1.66 -6.62 18.42
C ILE A 91 -0.68 -5.93 19.38
N LEU A 92 -0.15 -4.76 19.00
CA LEU A 92 0.79 -4.01 19.83
C LEU A 92 0.15 -3.52 21.14
N ASN A 93 -1.09 -3.03 21.08
CA ASN A 93 -1.80 -2.49 22.25
C ASN A 93 -2.49 -3.58 23.10
N GLY A 94 -2.80 -4.73 22.51
CA GLY A 94 -3.36 -5.91 23.18
C GLY A 94 -2.33 -6.78 23.88
N ASN A 95 -1.05 -6.69 23.46
CA ASN A 95 0.09 -7.28 24.17
C ASN A 95 0.55 -6.37 25.33
N VAL A 96 -0.30 -6.24 26.35
CA VAL A 96 0.18 -6.35 27.73
C VAL A 96 0.31 -7.86 27.99
N LEU A 97 1.43 -8.44 27.56
CA LEU A 97 1.88 -9.77 28.02
C LEU A 97 2.89 -9.58 29.14
#